data_AF-A0A2M8J9J7-F1
#
_entry.id   AF-A0A2M8J9J7-F1
#
_cell.length_a   1.000
_cell.length_b   1.000
_cell.length_c   1.000
_cell.angle_alpha   90.00
_cell.angle_beta   90.00
_cell.angle_gamma   90.00
#
_symmetry.space_group_name_H-M   'P 1'
#
loop_
_entity.id
_entity.type
_entity.pdbx_description
1 polymer ?
#
loop_
_entity_poly.entity_id
_entity_poly.type
_entity_poly.pdbx_seq_one_letter_code
_entity_poly.pdbx_strand_id
1 'polypeptide(L)'
;MNFNLPGTDFVPFTQSLSDDRKVSPKRPFVEANSEEISLSFLKNKCIIPVFTKDNETTLSHQEFIDSAFNVVKSIYPNEVIEAPEIRVSHQIKGRTPDAIHLSVKDLKDEQKTTYYERMAFIIRIPSISEDINGNRLSLTVGGVRALNTENLYNKKTSEKFKIFIGFQNMVCCNLCVSTDGFKSEVKAMSIIDLEDKMRELFSSYCLQSHLNAMIQLAKYSLTESQFAQIIGKGRLYNFLPKSEKSILPELLLTDGHLTTVAKDYYNDDSFCKNEFGNINLWNFYNLLTGSNKSSYLDTFLDRGVNAFLFTEGILDALKNSDSRYSWFLQ
;
A
#
# COMPACT_ATOMS: atom_id res chain seq x y z
N MET A 1 -63.22 -36.63 -37.44
CA MET A 1 -62.93 -35.26 -36.94
C MET A 1 -62.95 -35.33 -35.42
N ASN A 2 -61.80 -35.08 -34.79
CA ASN A 2 -61.63 -34.43 -33.49
C ASN A 2 -60.18 -34.66 -33.05
N PHE A 3 -59.41 -33.57 -33.10
CA PHE A 3 -58.05 -33.49 -32.58
C PHE A 3 -58.11 -33.38 -31.05
N ASN A 4 -57.41 -34.28 -30.36
CA ASN A 4 -57.15 -34.16 -28.93
C ASN A 4 -55.88 -33.34 -28.70
N LEU A 5 -56.03 -32.17 -28.09
CA LEU A 5 -54.94 -31.41 -27.46
C LEU A 5 -54.74 -31.94 -26.03
N PRO A 6 -53.51 -32.29 -25.59
CA PRO A 6 -53.22 -32.55 -24.20
C PRO A 6 -52.88 -31.25 -23.45
N GLY A 7 -53.18 -31.29 -22.14
CA GLY A 7 -53.30 -30.14 -21.26
C GLY A 7 -52.01 -29.44 -20.88
N THR A 8 -52.19 -28.19 -20.49
CA THR A 8 -51.21 -27.28 -19.93
C THR A 8 -50.88 -27.64 -18.49
N ASP A 9 -49.67 -28.13 -18.23
CA ASP A 9 -49.10 -28.19 -16.88
C ASP A 9 -48.45 -26.84 -16.55
N PHE A 10 -49.01 -26.17 -15.55
CA PHE A 10 -48.44 -24.96 -14.93
C PHE A 10 -47.20 -25.34 -14.13
N VAL A 11 -46.01 -24.93 -14.60
CA VAL A 11 -44.76 -24.98 -13.83
C VAL A 11 -44.60 -23.63 -13.09
N PRO A 12 -44.46 -23.60 -11.76
CA PRO A 12 -44.28 -22.35 -11.02
C PRO A 12 -42.91 -21.72 -11.32
N PHE A 13 -42.93 -20.47 -11.77
CA PHE A 13 -41.74 -19.65 -11.95
C PHE A 13 -41.24 -19.14 -10.59
N THR A 14 -40.29 -19.87 -9.99
CA THR A 14 -39.42 -19.33 -8.95
C THR A 14 -37.99 -19.66 -9.29
N GLN A 15 -37.43 -18.90 -10.23
CA GLN A 15 -35.99 -18.86 -10.46
C GLN A 15 -35.45 -17.66 -9.66
N SER A 16 -34.99 -17.93 -8.44
CA SER A 16 -34.14 -16.99 -7.71
C SER A 16 -32.83 -16.86 -8.50
N LEU A 17 -32.61 -15.71 -9.13
CA LEU A 17 -31.31 -15.32 -9.66
C LEU A 17 -30.37 -15.13 -8.46
N SER A 18 -29.67 -16.18 -8.06
CA SER A 18 -28.50 -16.07 -7.20
C SER A 18 -27.40 -15.39 -8.02
N ASP A 19 -27.18 -14.10 -7.74
CA ASP A 19 -26.01 -13.34 -8.16
C ASP A 19 -24.76 -13.92 -7.46
N ASP A 20 -24.35 -15.12 -7.89
CA ASP A 20 -23.09 -15.75 -7.52
C ASP A 20 -21.94 -15.09 -8.32
N ARG A 21 -21.81 -13.77 -8.16
CA ARG A 21 -20.50 -13.14 -8.32
C ARG A 21 -19.66 -13.64 -7.17
N LYS A 22 -18.95 -14.75 -7.39
CA LYS A 22 -17.80 -15.16 -6.56
C LYS A 22 -16.93 -13.92 -6.36
N VAL A 23 -17.06 -13.28 -5.20
CA VAL A 23 -16.16 -12.21 -4.77
C VAL A 23 -14.82 -12.92 -4.60
N SER A 24 -13.94 -12.79 -5.58
CA SER A 24 -12.56 -13.21 -5.42
C SER A 24 -12.03 -12.51 -4.17
N PRO A 25 -11.30 -13.21 -3.28
CA PRO A 25 -10.74 -12.58 -2.11
C PRO A 25 -9.87 -11.41 -2.58
N LYS A 26 -10.20 -10.19 -2.11
CA LYS A 26 -9.42 -8.99 -2.42
C LYS A 26 -7.97 -9.26 -2.02
N ARG A 27 -7.02 -9.08 -2.94
CA ARG A 27 -5.59 -9.19 -2.63
C ARG A 27 -5.24 -8.07 -1.62
N PRO A 28 -4.41 -8.35 -0.60
CA PRO A 28 -4.05 -7.32 0.36
C PRO A 28 -3.20 -6.23 -0.31
N PHE A 29 -3.21 -5.01 0.26
CA PHE A 29 -2.37 -3.92 -0.26
C PHE A 29 -0.87 -4.15 -0.02
N VAL A 30 -0.52 -5.05 0.92
CA VAL A 30 0.84 -5.48 1.22
C VAL A 30 0.85 -6.92 1.72
N GLU A 31 1.81 -7.72 1.25
CA GLU A 31 1.83 -9.17 1.46
C GLU A 31 2.98 -9.61 2.38
N ALA A 32 4.11 -8.90 2.36
CA ALA A 32 5.36 -9.32 3.01
C ALA A 32 5.21 -9.56 4.52
N ASN A 33 5.31 -10.82 4.94
CA ASN A 33 5.40 -11.24 6.35
C ASN A 33 4.44 -10.50 7.28
N SER A 34 3.24 -10.22 6.79
CA SER A 34 2.20 -9.48 7.50
C SER A 34 0.94 -10.31 7.61
N GLU A 35 0.16 -10.02 8.64
CA GLU A 35 -1.14 -10.63 8.87
C GLU A 35 -2.23 -9.55 8.93
N GLU A 36 -3.42 -9.94 8.51
CA GLU A 36 -4.60 -9.09 8.59
C GLU A 36 -5.14 -9.14 10.01
N ILE A 37 -5.53 -7.98 10.54
CA ILE A 37 -6.08 -7.88 11.88
C ILE A 37 -7.21 -6.88 11.94
N SER A 38 -8.19 -7.10 12.81
CA SER A 38 -9.27 -6.14 13.00
C SER A 38 -8.85 -5.00 13.93
N LEU A 39 -9.44 -3.82 13.74
CA LEU A 39 -9.30 -2.71 14.68
C LEU A 39 -9.78 -3.09 16.10
N SER A 40 -10.81 -3.94 16.18
CA SER A 40 -11.31 -4.44 17.47
C SER A 40 -10.30 -5.33 18.19
N PHE A 41 -9.49 -6.11 17.48
CA PHE A 41 -8.42 -6.89 18.08
C PHE A 41 -7.33 -5.97 18.64
N LEU A 42 -6.89 -4.95 17.88
CA LEU A 42 -5.92 -3.97 18.37
C LEU A 42 -6.41 -3.28 19.65
N LYS A 43 -7.70 -2.92 19.71
CA LYS A 43 -8.31 -2.25 20.88
C LYS A 43 -8.44 -3.16 22.11
N ASN A 44 -8.81 -4.43 21.91
CA ASN A 44 -9.23 -5.31 23.01
C ASN A 44 -8.20 -6.36 23.41
N LYS A 45 -7.20 -6.64 22.56
CA LYS A 45 -6.23 -7.73 22.74
C LYS A 45 -4.78 -7.26 22.76
N CYS A 46 -4.48 -6.10 22.18
CA CYS A 46 -3.11 -5.57 22.21
C CYS A 46 -2.87 -4.66 23.42
N ILE A 47 -1.71 -4.84 24.06
CA ILE A 47 -1.20 -3.88 25.04
C ILE A 47 -0.58 -2.68 24.34
N ILE A 48 -0.48 -1.55 25.04
CA ILE A 48 0.17 -0.33 24.55
C ILE A 48 1.55 -0.24 25.21
N PRO A 49 2.65 -0.23 24.43
CA PRO A 49 3.99 -0.03 24.98
C PRO A 49 4.16 1.34 25.64
N VAL A 50 5.15 1.42 26.54
CA VAL A 50 5.48 2.65 27.28
C VAL A 50 6.96 3.00 27.09
N PHE A 51 7.29 4.27 27.25
CA PHE A 51 8.65 4.77 27.39
C PHE A 51 9.16 4.44 28.80
N THR A 52 10.25 3.67 28.93
CA THR A 52 10.61 3.06 30.21
C THR A 52 11.12 4.05 31.26
N LYS A 53 11.61 5.23 30.87
CA LYS A 53 12.20 6.19 31.83
C LYS A 53 11.18 7.09 32.52
N ASP A 54 10.05 7.35 31.90
CA ASP A 54 8.98 8.21 32.42
C ASP A 54 7.62 7.51 32.45
N ASN A 55 7.54 6.27 31.97
CA ASN A 55 6.36 5.42 31.97
C ASN A 55 5.18 6.03 31.18
N GLU A 56 5.45 6.93 30.25
CA GLU A 56 4.43 7.48 29.37
C GLU A 56 4.10 6.49 28.25
N THR A 57 2.81 6.36 27.92
CA THR A 57 2.36 5.48 26.83
C THR A 57 2.80 6.02 25.48
N THR A 58 3.11 5.13 24.54
CA THR A 58 3.18 5.51 23.14
C THR A 58 1.80 5.97 22.68
N LEU A 59 1.75 6.84 21.68
CA LEU A 59 0.53 6.94 20.86
C LEU A 59 0.24 5.51 20.36
N SER A 60 -1.00 5.03 20.35
CA SER A 60 -1.25 3.63 19.99
C SER A 60 -1.52 3.44 18.49
N HIS A 61 -1.50 2.19 18.02
CA HIS A 61 -1.88 1.86 16.63
C HIS A 61 -3.35 2.19 16.38
N GLN A 62 -4.23 1.85 17.31
CA GLN A 62 -5.66 2.08 17.24
C GLN A 62 -6.00 3.58 17.27
N GLU A 63 -5.33 4.39 18.11
CA GLU A 63 -5.54 5.83 18.11
C GLU A 63 -5.12 6.45 16.79
N PHE A 64 -4.00 6.02 16.20
CA PHE A 64 -3.58 6.51 14.89
C PHE A 64 -4.61 6.21 13.80
N ILE A 65 -5.14 4.98 13.77
CA ILE A 65 -6.16 4.56 12.79
C ILE A 65 -7.48 5.35 13.00
N ASP A 66 -7.96 5.44 14.24
CA ASP A 66 -9.19 6.17 14.57
C ASP A 66 -9.08 7.64 14.19
N SER A 67 -7.94 8.26 14.49
CA SER A 67 -7.65 9.66 14.18
C SER A 67 -7.63 9.91 12.68
N ALA A 68 -6.96 9.04 11.91
CA ALA A 68 -6.96 9.12 10.46
C ALA A 68 -8.37 9.00 9.88
N PHE A 69 -9.16 8.04 10.39
CA PHE A 69 -10.54 7.84 9.96
C PHE A 69 -11.44 9.05 10.27
N ASN A 70 -11.28 9.67 11.44
CA ASN A 70 -12.00 10.89 11.81
C ASN A 70 -11.61 12.08 10.92
N VAL A 71 -10.31 12.25 10.64
CA VAL A 71 -9.81 13.27 9.72
C VAL A 71 -10.41 13.07 8.33
N VAL A 72 -10.37 11.85 7.78
CA VAL A 72 -10.98 11.53 6.48
C VAL A 72 -12.46 11.89 6.45
N LYS A 73 -13.24 11.46 7.45
CA LYS A 73 -14.66 11.80 7.56
C LYS A 73 -14.93 13.30 7.59
N SER A 74 -14.05 14.08 8.22
CA SER A 74 -14.22 15.52 8.30
C SER A 74 -13.89 16.25 7.00
N ILE A 75 -12.94 15.73 6.20
CA ILE A 75 -12.56 16.30 4.89
C ILE A 75 -13.54 15.86 3.80
N TYR A 76 -14.04 14.63 3.90
CA TYR A 76 -14.92 13.99 2.92
C TYR A 76 -16.27 13.59 3.56
N PRO A 77 -17.06 14.53 4.09
CA PRO A 77 -18.25 14.23 4.90
C PRO A 77 -19.39 13.55 4.14
N ASN A 78 -19.45 13.72 2.82
CA ASN A 78 -20.51 13.18 1.96
C ASN A 78 -20.06 11.96 1.14
N GLU A 79 -18.83 11.48 1.36
CA GLU A 79 -18.26 10.37 0.61
C GLU A 79 -18.52 9.03 1.30
N VAL A 80 -18.50 7.96 0.51
CA VAL A 80 -18.54 6.59 1.03
C VAL A 80 -17.14 6.24 1.49
N ILE A 81 -16.97 6.02 2.79
CA ILE A 81 -15.69 5.70 3.43
C ILE A 81 -15.76 4.27 3.97
N GLU A 82 -14.86 3.40 3.51
CA GLU A 82 -14.78 2.02 3.98
C GLU A 82 -14.10 1.91 5.36
N ALA A 83 -14.36 0.81 6.06
CA ALA A 83 -13.62 0.49 7.28
C ALA A 83 -12.12 0.27 6.97
N PRO A 84 -11.20 0.60 7.90
CA PRO A 84 -9.77 0.41 7.68
C PRO A 84 -9.39 -1.05 7.40
N GLU A 85 -8.59 -1.30 6.37
CA GLU A 85 -7.86 -2.56 6.19
C GLU A 85 -6.51 -2.43 6.91
N ILE A 86 -6.19 -3.37 7.80
CA ILE A 86 -5.03 -3.26 8.69
C ILE A 86 -4.13 -4.49 8.53
N ARG A 87 -2.83 -4.23 8.40
CA ARG A 87 -1.79 -5.25 8.26
C ARG A 87 -0.74 -5.02 9.34
N VAL A 88 -0.40 -6.06 10.08
CA VAL A 88 0.61 -6.01 11.16
C VAL A 88 1.72 -7.01 10.92
N SER A 89 2.90 -6.73 11.48
CA SER A 89 4.02 -7.68 11.49
C SER A 89 4.84 -7.55 12.76
N HIS A 90 5.74 -8.50 13.01
CA HIS A 90 6.61 -8.54 14.19
C HIS A 90 5.80 -8.53 15.49
N GLN A 91 5.09 -9.64 15.73
CA GLN A 91 4.33 -9.83 16.97
C GLN A 91 5.28 -9.96 18.16
N ILE A 92 5.12 -9.09 19.14
CA ILE A 92 5.79 -9.19 20.43
C ILE A 92 4.84 -9.89 21.40
N LYS A 93 5.35 -10.91 22.08
CA LYS A 93 4.62 -11.69 23.09
C LYS A 93 5.25 -11.44 24.45
N GLY A 94 4.41 -11.00 25.38
CA GLY A 94 4.77 -10.76 26.77
C GLY A 94 3.94 -11.61 27.72
N ARG A 95 4.08 -11.34 29.01
CA ARG A 95 3.37 -12.03 30.09
C ARG A 95 2.91 -11.02 31.13
N THR A 96 1.85 -11.33 31.85
CA THR A 96 1.45 -10.56 33.04
C THR A 96 2.45 -10.76 34.18
N PRO A 97 2.56 -9.82 35.14
CA PRO A 97 3.55 -9.90 36.23
C PRO A 97 3.47 -11.17 37.09
N ASP A 98 2.26 -11.70 37.30
CA ASP A 98 2.01 -12.93 38.06
C ASP A 98 2.50 -14.21 37.35
N ALA A 99 2.85 -14.11 36.07
CA ALA A 99 3.17 -15.25 35.21
C ALA A 99 4.61 -15.26 34.68
N ILE A 100 5.49 -14.36 35.18
CA ILE A 100 6.87 -14.19 34.70
C ILE A 100 7.66 -15.50 34.74
N HIS A 101 7.51 -16.26 35.83
CA HIS A 101 8.25 -17.51 36.07
C HIS A 101 7.64 -18.75 35.40
N LEU A 102 6.44 -18.65 34.82
CA LEU A 102 5.77 -19.78 34.18
C LEU A 102 6.44 -20.13 32.84
N SER A 103 6.50 -21.41 32.49
CA SER A 103 6.96 -21.80 31.16
C SER A 103 5.91 -21.43 30.10
N VAL A 104 6.30 -21.36 28.82
CA VAL A 104 5.34 -21.04 27.73
C VAL A 104 4.16 -22.02 27.70
N LYS A 105 4.38 -23.28 28.09
CA LYS A 105 3.35 -24.33 28.10
C LYS A 105 2.35 -24.16 29.24
N ASP A 106 2.75 -23.50 30.33
CA ASP A 106 1.96 -23.34 31.55
C ASP A 106 1.24 -21.98 31.60
N LEU A 107 1.45 -21.12 30.61
CA LEU A 107 0.78 -19.83 30.50
C LEU A 107 -0.68 -19.99 30.05
N LYS A 108 -1.59 -19.48 30.88
CA LYS A 108 -2.98 -19.26 30.48
C LYS A 108 -3.06 -18.14 29.45
N ASP A 109 -4.15 -18.11 28.67
CA ASP A 109 -4.30 -17.10 27.63
C ASP A 109 -4.46 -15.69 28.19
N GLU A 110 -5.07 -15.54 29.36
CA GLU A 110 -5.18 -14.24 30.05
C GLU A 110 -3.84 -13.71 30.56
N GLN A 111 -2.86 -14.61 30.72
CA GLN A 111 -1.51 -14.29 31.17
C GLN A 111 -0.57 -13.95 30.00
N LYS A 112 -1.02 -14.11 28.76
CA LYS A 112 -0.27 -13.76 27.55
C LYS A 112 -0.65 -12.35 27.13
N THR A 113 0.34 -11.48 26.98
CA THR A 113 0.14 -10.15 26.41
C THR A 113 0.75 -10.10 25.01
N THR A 114 0.21 -9.24 24.15
CA THR A 114 0.78 -9.07 22.81
C THR A 114 0.64 -7.65 22.30
N TYR A 115 1.57 -7.24 21.46
CA TYR A 115 1.43 -6.07 20.59
C TYR A 115 2.25 -6.34 19.32
N TYR A 116 2.15 -5.47 18.31
CA TYR A 116 2.89 -5.57 17.07
C TYR A 116 3.85 -4.41 16.94
N GLU A 117 5.10 -4.64 16.53
CA GLU A 117 6.03 -3.52 16.33
C GLU A 117 5.68 -2.69 15.12
N ARG A 118 5.13 -3.31 14.07
CA ARG A 118 4.81 -2.62 12.81
C ARG A 118 3.36 -2.82 12.44
N MET A 119 2.71 -1.71 12.08
CA MET A 119 1.34 -1.67 11.59
C MET A 119 1.25 -0.75 10.39
N ALA A 120 0.54 -1.20 9.37
CA ALA A 120 0.13 -0.41 8.23
C ALA A 120 -1.39 -0.50 8.11
N PHE A 121 -2.03 0.58 7.67
CA PHE A 121 -3.46 0.56 7.37
C PHE A 121 -3.76 1.40 6.14
N ILE A 122 -4.89 1.07 5.50
CA ILE A 122 -5.50 1.90 4.48
C ILE A 122 -6.99 2.12 4.75
N ILE A 123 -7.50 3.27 4.32
CA ILE A 123 -8.92 3.63 4.34
C ILE A 123 -9.27 4.03 2.92
N ARG A 124 -10.14 3.27 2.27
CA ARG A 124 -10.59 3.54 0.90
C ARG A 124 -11.82 4.44 0.91
N ILE A 125 -11.88 5.32 -0.08
CA ILE A 125 -13.00 6.23 -0.32
C ILE A 125 -13.53 5.92 -1.72
N PRO A 126 -14.24 4.79 -1.92
CA PRO A 126 -14.60 4.26 -3.24
C PRO A 126 -15.46 5.21 -4.09
N SER A 127 -16.20 6.12 -3.48
CA SER A 127 -16.99 7.13 -4.20
C SER A 127 -16.12 8.14 -4.95
N ILE A 128 -14.88 8.37 -4.51
CA ILE A 128 -13.88 9.14 -5.26
C ILE A 128 -13.00 8.16 -6.03
N SER A 129 -13.27 8.01 -7.32
CA SER A 129 -12.59 7.03 -8.16
C SER A 129 -12.50 7.45 -9.62
N GLU A 130 -11.52 6.89 -10.32
CA GLU A 130 -11.20 7.19 -11.72
C GLU A 130 -10.83 5.89 -12.45
N ASP A 131 -11.09 5.80 -13.75
CA ASP A 131 -10.69 4.64 -14.56
C ASP A 131 -9.50 4.98 -15.45
N ILE A 132 -8.36 4.32 -15.22
CA ILE A 132 -7.15 4.50 -16.02
C ILE A 132 -6.82 3.19 -16.73
N ASN A 133 -6.80 3.21 -18.06
CA ASN A 133 -6.47 2.07 -18.90
C ASN A 133 -7.28 0.80 -18.55
N GLY A 134 -8.58 0.97 -18.25
CA GLY A 134 -9.48 -0.12 -17.84
C GLY A 134 -9.30 -0.58 -16.39
N ASN A 135 -8.53 0.13 -15.58
CA ASN A 135 -8.36 -0.17 -14.15
C ASN A 135 -9.04 0.89 -13.30
N ARG A 136 -10.01 0.46 -12.49
CA ARG A 136 -10.66 1.32 -11.51
C ARG A 136 -9.68 1.65 -10.39
N LEU A 137 -9.48 2.93 -10.16
CA LEU A 137 -8.70 3.47 -9.04
C LEU A 137 -9.64 4.03 -7.99
N SER A 138 -9.35 3.81 -6.71
CA SER A 138 -10.09 4.39 -5.59
C SER A 138 -9.17 5.30 -4.79
N LEU A 139 -9.62 6.51 -4.45
CA LEU A 139 -8.91 7.35 -3.50
C LEU A 139 -8.73 6.57 -2.19
N THR A 140 -7.53 6.60 -1.66
CA THR A 140 -7.11 5.81 -0.52
C THR A 140 -6.15 6.63 0.33
N VAL A 141 -6.41 6.71 1.63
CA VAL A 141 -5.46 7.24 2.60
C VAL A 141 -4.91 6.09 3.44
N GLY A 142 -3.81 6.34 4.13
CA GLY A 142 -3.32 5.38 5.10
C GLY A 142 -2.10 5.86 5.84
N GLY A 143 -1.52 4.93 6.58
CA GLY A 143 -0.31 5.21 7.33
C GLY A 143 0.43 3.96 7.76
N VAL A 144 1.69 4.17 8.11
CA VAL A 144 2.56 3.14 8.69
C VAL A 144 3.09 3.66 10.01
N ARG A 145 3.06 2.79 11.00
CA ARG A 145 3.65 2.99 12.30
C ARG A 145 4.60 1.86 12.62
N ALA A 146 5.80 2.22 13.06
CA ALA A 146 6.90 1.29 13.28
C ALA A 146 7.56 1.60 14.63
N LEU A 147 7.09 0.95 15.69
CA LEU A 147 7.58 1.13 17.06
C LEU A 147 9.06 0.75 17.21
N ASN A 148 9.57 -0.13 16.35
CA ASN A 148 11.00 -0.48 16.30
C ASN A 148 11.89 0.71 15.86
N THR A 149 11.30 1.79 15.34
CA THR A 149 12.03 3.04 15.03
C THR A 149 12.03 4.01 16.20
N GLU A 150 11.28 3.71 17.27
CA GLU A 150 11.25 4.47 18.51
C GLU A 150 12.27 3.93 19.51
N ASN A 151 12.83 4.82 20.33
CA ASN A 151 13.65 4.41 21.46
C ASN A 151 12.81 4.31 22.73
N LEU A 152 12.05 3.22 22.86
CA LEU A 152 11.19 2.96 24.01
C LEU A 152 11.96 2.84 25.34
N TYR A 153 13.29 2.66 25.31
CA TYR A 153 14.13 2.64 26.52
C TYR A 153 14.48 4.04 27.06
N ASN A 154 13.97 5.10 26.42
CA ASN A 154 14.22 6.48 26.81
C ASN A 154 12.97 7.15 27.40
N LYS A 155 13.05 8.45 27.66
CA LYS A 155 11.87 9.30 27.92
C LYS A 155 11.07 9.50 26.64
N LYS A 156 9.77 9.76 26.75
CA LYS A 156 8.92 10.08 25.61
C LYS A 156 9.48 11.29 24.86
N THR A 157 9.58 11.12 23.54
CA THR A 157 9.89 12.17 22.59
C THR A 157 8.85 12.14 21.47
N SER A 158 9.02 12.98 20.45
CA SER A 158 8.14 12.94 19.29
C SER A 158 8.23 11.59 18.62
N GLU A 159 7.09 10.92 18.48
CA GLU A 159 6.96 9.63 17.83
C GLU A 159 6.81 9.82 16.32
N LYS A 160 7.24 8.84 15.53
CA LYS A 160 7.34 8.90 14.08
C LYS A 160 6.24 8.08 13.40
N PHE A 161 5.67 8.69 12.37
CA PHE A 161 4.61 8.13 11.56
C PHE A 161 4.91 8.34 10.09
N LYS A 162 4.40 7.44 9.25
CA LYS A 162 4.26 7.70 7.82
C LYS A 162 2.79 7.84 7.52
N ILE A 163 2.43 8.86 6.74
CA ILE A 163 1.04 9.10 6.31
C ILE A 163 1.04 9.34 4.81
N PHE A 164 -0.02 8.88 4.16
CA PHE A 164 -0.18 9.07 2.73
C PHE A 164 -1.65 9.24 2.33
N ILE A 165 -1.83 9.85 1.17
CA ILE A 165 -3.05 9.92 0.39
C ILE A 165 -2.69 9.70 -1.08
N GLY A 166 -3.47 8.89 -1.78
CA GLY A 166 -3.22 8.54 -3.18
C GLY A 166 -4.34 7.64 -3.68
N PHE A 167 -4.03 6.78 -4.64
CA PHE A 167 -5.00 5.87 -5.22
C PHE A 167 -4.62 4.41 -4.97
N GLN A 168 -5.61 3.54 -4.87
CA GLN A 168 -5.40 2.10 -4.96
C GLN A 168 -5.95 1.60 -6.29
N ASN A 169 -5.13 0.88 -7.06
CA ASN A 169 -5.60 0.18 -8.24
C ASN A 169 -6.38 -1.06 -7.82
N MET A 170 -7.68 -1.11 -8.13
CA MET A 170 -8.57 -2.16 -7.62
C MET A 170 -8.40 -3.50 -8.33
N VAL A 171 -7.69 -3.57 -9.46
CA VAL A 171 -7.40 -4.83 -10.17
C VAL A 171 -6.34 -5.63 -9.41
N CYS A 172 -5.25 -4.97 -9.01
CA CYS A 172 -4.14 -5.62 -8.30
C CYS A 172 -4.09 -5.30 -6.82
N CYS A 173 -4.77 -4.26 -6.34
CA CYS A 173 -4.64 -3.68 -5.00
C CYS A 173 -3.31 -2.96 -4.75
N ASN A 174 -2.56 -2.59 -5.80
CA ASN A 174 -1.35 -1.77 -5.69
C ASN A 174 -1.68 -0.36 -5.22
N LEU A 175 -0.84 0.20 -4.35
CA LEU A 175 -0.95 1.59 -3.92
C LEU A 175 -0.15 2.49 -4.86
N CYS A 176 -0.85 3.46 -5.44
CA CYS A 176 -0.33 4.50 -6.31
C CYS A 176 -0.25 5.80 -5.51
N VAL A 177 0.95 6.23 -5.12
CA VAL A 177 1.16 7.38 -4.22
C VAL A 177 2.16 8.33 -4.85
N SER A 178 1.80 9.60 -4.95
CA SER A 178 2.66 10.68 -5.45
C SER A 178 3.46 11.33 -4.32
N THR A 179 4.39 12.22 -4.67
CA THR A 179 5.24 12.92 -3.70
C THR A 179 4.48 13.90 -2.83
N ASP A 180 3.53 14.64 -3.39
CA ASP A 180 2.66 15.57 -2.65
C ASP A 180 1.62 14.82 -1.79
N GLY A 181 1.39 13.54 -2.07
CA GLY A 181 0.52 12.65 -1.31
C GLY A 181 1.23 11.87 -0.20
N PHE A 182 2.52 12.09 0.07
CA PHE A 182 3.27 11.29 1.04
C PHE A 182 4.14 12.12 1.99
N LYS A 183 4.11 11.75 3.28
CA LYS A 183 5.08 12.22 4.28
C LYS A 183 5.76 11.00 4.91
N SER A 184 7.06 10.87 4.62
CA SER A 184 7.90 9.74 5.07
C SER A 184 8.30 9.81 6.55
N GLU A 185 8.27 10.99 7.16
CA GLU A 185 8.52 11.17 8.59
C GLU A 185 7.63 12.31 9.13
N VAL A 186 6.52 11.93 9.76
CA VAL A 186 5.66 12.81 10.54
C VAL A 186 5.97 12.59 12.01
N LYS A 187 6.50 13.61 12.67
CA LYS A 187 6.77 13.59 14.10
C LYS A 187 5.57 14.13 14.86
N ALA A 188 5.05 13.42 15.84
CA ALA A 188 3.95 13.90 16.67
C ALA A 188 4.17 13.61 18.15
N MET A 189 3.81 14.57 19.01
CA MET A 189 3.83 14.40 20.47
C MET A 189 2.47 13.99 21.04
N SER A 190 1.39 14.27 20.31
CA SER A 190 0.01 13.99 20.71
C SER A 190 -0.82 13.57 19.50
N ILE A 191 -2.00 12.98 19.75
CA ILE A 191 -2.96 12.64 18.70
C ILE A 191 -3.47 13.89 17.97
N ILE A 192 -3.69 14.99 18.67
CA ILE A 192 -4.18 16.24 18.06
C ILE A 192 -3.16 16.77 17.05
N ASP A 193 -1.87 16.80 17.42
CA ASP A 193 -0.78 17.21 16.52
C ASP A 193 -0.68 16.29 15.29
N LEU A 194 -0.91 14.98 15.49
CA LEU A 194 -0.95 14.03 14.39
C LEU A 194 -2.16 14.26 13.45
N GLU A 195 -3.34 14.54 14.02
CA GLU A 195 -4.55 14.88 13.26
C GLU A 195 -4.36 16.15 12.42
N ASP A 196 -3.76 17.20 12.97
CA ASP A 196 -3.47 18.44 12.24
C ASP A 196 -2.54 18.20 11.05
N LYS A 197 -1.50 17.39 11.23
CA LYS A 197 -0.57 17.01 10.15
C LYS A 197 -1.22 16.13 9.08
N MET A 198 -2.14 15.25 9.48
CA MET A 198 -2.96 14.49 8.53
C MET A 198 -3.90 15.42 7.75
N ARG A 199 -4.55 16.38 8.42
CA ARG A 199 -5.42 17.38 7.78
C ARG A 199 -4.66 18.21 6.75
N GLU A 200 -3.47 18.67 7.10
CA GLU A 200 -2.60 19.44 6.21
C GLU A 200 -2.26 18.62 4.95
N LEU A 201 -1.80 17.38 5.10
CA LEU A 201 -1.44 16.53 3.97
C LEU A 201 -2.66 16.25 3.08
N PHE A 202 -3.76 15.79 3.67
CA PHE A 202 -4.93 15.37 2.89
C PHE A 202 -5.60 16.55 2.17
N SER A 203 -5.56 17.76 2.75
CA SER A 203 -6.14 18.96 2.14
C SER A 203 -5.23 19.60 1.09
N SER A 204 -3.90 19.40 1.19
CA SER A 204 -2.92 19.96 0.24
C SER A 204 -2.63 19.06 -0.96
N TYR A 205 -2.99 17.77 -0.87
CA TYR A 205 -2.81 16.80 -1.94
C TYR A 205 -3.59 17.16 -3.22
N CYS A 206 -2.90 17.23 -4.35
CA CYS A 206 -3.49 17.61 -5.64
C CYS A 206 -3.96 16.38 -6.42
N LEU A 207 -5.19 15.94 -6.12
CA LEU A 207 -5.82 14.77 -6.73
C LEU A 207 -5.78 14.78 -8.27
N GLN A 208 -6.17 15.90 -8.89
CA GLN A 208 -6.24 16.01 -10.35
C GLN A 208 -4.86 15.93 -11.01
N SER A 209 -3.84 16.52 -10.38
CA SER A 209 -2.47 16.47 -10.90
C SER A 209 -1.95 15.03 -10.90
N HIS A 210 -2.15 14.30 -9.80
CA HIS A 210 -1.74 12.90 -9.71
C HIS A 210 -2.48 12.01 -10.72
N LEU A 211 -3.80 12.16 -10.86
CA LEU A 211 -4.57 11.43 -11.89
C LEU A 211 -4.06 11.73 -13.29
N ASN A 212 -3.85 13.01 -13.61
CA ASN A 212 -3.34 13.41 -14.93
C ASN A 212 -1.96 12.79 -15.21
N ALA A 213 -1.06 12.77 -14.23
CA ALA A 213 0.25 12.13 -14.37
C ALA A 213 0.10 10.63 -14.67
N MET A 214 -0.73 9.89 -13.92
CA MET A 214 -1.00 8.48 -14.16
C MET A 214 -1.65 8.21 -15.53
N ILE A 215 -2.58 9.07 -15.97
CA ILE A 215 -3.19 9.00 -17.31
C ILE A 215 -2.13 9.20 -18.40
N GLN A 216 -1.16 10.09 -18.18
CA GLN A 216 -0.06 10.31 -19.11
C GLN A 216 0.83 9.07 -19.22
N LEU A 217 1.10 8.33 -18.14
CA LEU A 217 1.89 7.10 -18.20
C LEU A 217 1.30 6.07 -19.17
N ALA A 218 -0.04 5.95 -19.24
CA ALA A 218 -0.69 5.01 -20.16
C ALA A 218 -0.47 5.34 -21.65
N LYS A 219 -0.08 6.58 -21.98
CA LYS A 219 0.09 7.04 -23.38
C LYS A 219 1.47 6.75 -23.96
N TYR A 220 2.43 6.34 -23.14
CA TYR A 220 3.81 6.08 -23.55
C TYR A 220 4.19 4.64 -23.28
N SER A 221 5.07 4.08 -24.10
CA SER A 221 5.49 2.69 -23.99
C SER A 221 6.99 2.53 -24.12
N LEU A 222 7.51 1.54 -23.41
CA LEU A 222 8.85 1.02 -23.56
C LEU A 222 8.83 -0.09 -24.61
N THR A 223 9.84 -0.08 -25.46
CA THR A 223 10.18 -1.26 -26.27
C THR A 223 10.74 -2.37 -25.38
N GLU A 224 10.70 -3.61 -25.85
CA GLU A 224 11.32 -4.75 -25.16
C GLU A 224 12.79 -4.47 -24.82
N SER A 225 13.55 -3.89 -25.75
CA SER A 225 14.96 -3.53 -25.53
C SER A 225 15.12 -2.49 -24.43
N GLN A 226 14.28 -1.46 -24.39
CA GLN A 226 14.33 -0.44 -23.34
C GLN A 226 13.94 -1.02 -21.98
N PHE A 227 12.91 -1.87 -21.94
CA PHE A 227 12.53 -2.57 -20.71
C PHE A 227 13.68 -3.45 -20.20
N ALA A 228 14.29 -4.27 -21.07
CA ALA A 228 15.44 -5.10 -20.71
C ALA A 228 16.62 -4.25 -20.20
N GLN A 229 16.88 -3.10 -20.82
CA GLN A 229 17.92 -2.18 -20.40
C GLN A 229 17.64 -1.61 -19.01
N ILE A 230 16.41 -1.19 -18.72
CA ILE A 230 16.01 -0.70 -17.39
C ILE A 230 16.23 -1.79 -16.33
N ILE A 231 15.83 -3.03 -16.61
CA ILE A 231 16.04 -4.15 -15.66
C ILE A 231 17.53 -4.42 -15.44
N GLY A 232 18.34 -4.46 -16.51
CA GLY A 232 19.78 -4.67 -16.41
C GLY A 232 20.48 -3.55 -15.63
N LYS A 233 20.23 -2.30 -16.01
CA LYS A 233 20.76 -1.10 -15.36
C LYS A 233 20.29 -0.97 -13.91
N GLY A 234 19.04 -1.30 -13.62
CA GLY A 234 18.50 -1.31 -12.26
C GLY A 234 19.24 -2.28 -11.34
N ARG A 235 19.64 -3.45 -11.85
CA ARG A 235 20.49 -4.38 -11.07
C ARG A 235 21.89 -3.81 -10.87
N LEU A 236 22.50 -3.27 -11.92
CA LEU A 236 23.84 -2.66 -11.83
C LEU A 236 23.86 -1.44 -10.90
N TYR A 237 22.77 -0.68 -10.83
CA TYR A 237 22.62 0.50 -9.96
C TYR A 237 22.87 0.18 -8.49
N ASN A 238 22.58 -1.04 -8.04
CA ASN A 238 22.84 -1.48 -6.67
C ASN A 238 24.33 -1.68 -6.36
N PHE A 239 25.17 -1.83 -7.39
CA PHE A 239 26.61 -2.06 -7.29
C PHE A 239 27.47 -0.88 -7.73
N LEU A 240 26.85 0.21 -8.19
CA LEU A 240 27.59 1.40 -8.63
C LEU A 240 28.44 2.01 -7.49
N PRO A 241 29.65 2.51 -7.79
CA PRO A 241 30.40 3.33 -6.86
C PRO A 241 29.58 4.53 -6.40
N LYS A 242 29.79 4.97 -5.14
CA LYS A 242 29.01 6.07 -4.53
C LYS A 242 29.02 7.35 -5.37
N SER A 243 30.14 7.68 -6.01
CA SER A 243 30.31 8.86 -6.86
C SER A 243 29.49 8.80 -8.14
N GLU A 244 29.33 7.62 -8.74
CA GLU A 244 28.52 7.43 -9.95
C GLU A 244 27.03 7.35 -9.57
N LYS A 245 26.72 6.70 -8.45
CA LYS A 245 25.35 6.55 -7.97
C LYS A 245 24.72 7.90 -7.57
N SER A 246 25.49 8.82 -6.96
CA SER A 246 24.97 10.09 -6.46
C SER A 246 24.49 11.05 -7.54
N ILE A 247 24.99 10.92 -8.78
CA ILE A 247 24.57 11.74 -9.91
C ILE A 247 23.35 11.16 -10.64
N LEU A 248 22.97 9.91 -10.35
CA LEU A 248 21.82 9.26 -10.95
C LEU A 248 20.57 9.44 -10.10
N PRO A 249 19.38 9.35 -10.70
CA PRO A 249 18.13 9.26 -9.96
C PRO A 249 18.12 8.05 -9.01
N GLU A 250 17.40 8.20 -7.90
CA GLU A 250 17.30 7.13 -6.91
C GLU A 250 16.39 5.99 -7.40
N LEU A 251 16.86 4.76 -7.25
CA LEU A 251 16.06 3.54 -7.42
C LEU A 251 16.14 2.72 -6.12
N LEU A 252 15.04 2.68 -5.37
CA LEU A 252 14.94 1.99 -4.08
C LEU A 252 14.54 0.52 -4.20
N LEU A 253 14.11 0.09 -5.38
CA LEU A 253 13.75 -1.31 -5.64
C LEU A 253 15.01 -2.19 -5.62
N THR A 254 14.89 -3.33 -4.95
CA THR A 254 15.99 -4.28 -4.79
C THR A 254 16.06 -5.23 -5.98
N ASP A 255 17.15 -6.00 -6.08
CA ASP A 255 17.28 -7.05 -7.10
C ASP A 255 16.13 -8.06 -7.06
N GLY A 256 15.60 -8.36 -5.88
CA GLY A 256 14.43 -9.23 -5.71
C GLY A 256 13.16 -8.62 -6.33
N HIS A 257 12.93 -7.32 -6.13
CA HIS A 257 11.81 -6.61 -6.77
C HIS A 257 11.99 -6.59 -8.29
N LEU A 258 13.18 -6.23 -8.79
CA LEU A 258 13.46 -6.21 -10.24
C LEU A 258 13.34 -7.59 -10.88
N THR A 259 13.68 -8.66 -10.16
CA THR A 259 13.45 -10.04 -10.60
C THR A 259 11.97 -10.36 -10.74
N THR A 260 11.16 -9.88 -9.79
CA THR A 260 9.70 -10.03 -9.85
C THR A 260 9.12 -9.24 -11.03
N VAL A 261 9.54 -7.98 -11.23
CA VAL A 261 9.14 -7.17 -12.39
C VAL A 261 9.49 -7.86 -13.71
N ALA A 262 10.69 -8.42 -13.84
CA ALA A 262 11.11 -9.13 -15.04
C ALA A 262 10.28 -10.40 -15.30
N LYS A 263 9.92 -11.13 -14.24
CA LYS A 263 9.03 -12.29 -14.33
C LYS A 263 7.63 -11.87 -14.76
N ASP A 264 7.08 -10.84 -14.13
CA ASP A 264 5.69 -10.42 -14.29
C ASP A 264 5.47 -9.68 -15.62
N TYR A 265 6.52 -9.09 -16.20
CA TYR A 265 6.52 -8.59 -17.58
C TYR A 265 6.10 -9.66 -18.61
N TYR A 266 6.38 -10.94 -18.35
CA TYR A 266 5.95 -12.06 -19.20
C TYR A 266 4.68 -12.76 -18.70
N ASN A 267 4.43 -12.76 -17.39
CA ASN A 267 3.47 -13.69 -16.76
C ASN A 267 2.29 -13.01 -16.06
N ASP A 268 2.30 -11.69 -15.86
CA ASP A 268 1.19 -11.00 -15.20
C ASP A 268 -0.01 -10.85 -16.15
N ASP A 269 -1.20 -11.22 -15.69
CA ASP A 269 -2.40 -11.23 -16.54
C ASP A 269 -2.88 -9.83 -16.94
N SER A 270 -2.55 -8.79 -16.16
CA SER A 270 -3.11 -7.44 -16.28
C SER A 270 -2.12 -6.40 -16.78
N PHE A 271 -0.83 -6.56 -16.46
CA PHE A 271 0.21 -5.55 -16.65
C PHE A 271 1.43 -6.04 -17.44
N CYS A 272 1.36 -7.21 -18.06
CA CYS A 272 2.44 -7.72 -18.90
C CYS A 272 2.62 -6.94 -20.21
N LYS A 273 3.66 -7.32 -20.95
CA LYS A 273 3.95 -6.84 -22.30
C LYS A 273 2.82 -7.19 -23.28
N ASN A 274 2.70 -6.40 -24.35
CA ASN A 274 1.83 -6.73 -25.47
C ASN A 274 2.48 -7.76 -26.42
N GLU A 275 1.75 -8.12 -27.48
CA GLU A 275 2.18 -9.08 -28.50
C GLU A 275 3.51 -8.71 -29.18
N PHE A 276 3.80 -7.41 -29.29
CA PHE A 276 5.04 -6.87 -29.88
C PHE A 276 6.19 -6.76 -28.88
N GLY A 277 5.99 -7.19 -27.62
CA GLY A 277 6.99 -7.04 -26.56
C GLY A 277 7.04 -5.64 -25.92
N ASN A 278 6.17 -4.71 -26.31
CA ASN A 278 6.15 -3.39 -25.71
C ASN A 278 5.31 -3.38 -24.44
N ILE A 279 5.66 -2.52 -23.47
CA ILE A 279 4.89 -2.32 -22.24
C ILE A 279 4.64 -0.83 -22.04
N ASN A 280 3.38 -0.43 -21.82
CA ASN A 280 3.07 0.96 -21.52
C ASN A 280 3.54 1.35 -20.10
N LEU A 281 3.82 2.63 -19.85
CA LEU A 281 4.40 3.03 -18.57
C LEU A 281 3.42 2.89 -17.39
N TRP A 282 2.11 2.91 -17.63
CA TRP A 282 1.13 2.60 -16.60
C TRP A 282 1.23 1.14 -16.14
N ASN A 283 1.35 0.21 -17.08
CA ASN A 283 1.57 -1.20 -16.79
C ASN A 283 2.92 -1.42 -16.11
N PHE A 284 3.99 -0.79 -16.62
CA PHE A 284 5.31 -0.85 -16.01
C PHE A 284 5.29 -0.36 -14.55
N TYR A 285 4.65 0.78 -14.28
CA TYR A 285 4.47 1.30 -12.91
C TYR A 285 3.71 0.31 -12.00
N ASN A 286 2.68 -0.36 -12.53
CA ASN A 286 1.95 -1.38 -11.79
C ASN A 286 2.79 -2.64 -11.54
N LEU A 287 3.70 -3.02 -12.44
CA LEU A 287 4.68 -4.08 -12.15
C LEU A 287 5.64 -3.67 -11.03
N LEU A 288 6.14 -2.43 -11.05
CA LEU A 288 7.02 -1.91 -10.00
C LEU A 288 6.33 -1.92 -8.63
N THR A 289 5.13 -1.34 -8.54
CA THR A 289 4.35 -1.28 -7.29
C THR A 289 3.81 -2.64 -6.86
N GLY A 290 3.53 -3.54 -7.81
CA GLY A 290 3.17 -4.93 -7.54
C GLY A 290 4.31 -5.69 -6.87
N SER A 291 5.52 -5.60 -7.43
CA SER A 291 6.72 -6.20 -6.84
C SER A 291 7.03 -5.64 -5.44
N ASN A 292 6.67 -4.37 -5.20
CA ASN A 292 6.91 -3.72 -3.92
C ASN A 292 6.05 -4.27 -2.78
N LYS A 293 4.99 -5.05 -3.03
CA LYS A 293 4.18 -5.67 -1.97
C LYS A 293 4.93 -6.70 -1.12
N SER A 294 6.07 -7.19 -1.61
CA SER A 294 7.00 -8.01 -0.84
C SER A 294 7.94 -7.20 0.07
N SER A 295 7.82 -5.86 0.08
CA SER A 295 8.55 -5.01 1.02
C SER A 295 7.98 -5.07 2.44
N TYR A 296 8.86 -4.97 3.44
CA TYR A 296 8.45 -4.72 4.82
C TYR A 296 7.60 -3.45 4.93
N LEU A 297 6.61 -3.48 5.83
CA LEU A 297 5.65 -2.39 6.05
C LEU A 297 6.30 -1.01 6.17
N ASP A 298 7.43 -0.92 6.88
CA ASP A 298 8.16 0.31 7.17
C ASP A 298 8.94 0.89 5.99
N THR A 299 9.15 0.12 4.91
CA THR A 299 9.85 0.57 3.69
C THR A 299 8.96 0.58 2.45
N PHE A 300 7.77 -0.01 2.56
CA PHE A 300 6.83 -0.19 1.46
C PHE A 300 6.41 1.14 0.82
N LEU A 301 6.04 2.15 1.61
CA LEU A 301 5.58 3.43 1.07
C LEU A 301 6.69 4.21 0.33
N ASP A 302 7.89 4.29 0.89
CA ASP A 302 9.01 5.02 0.26
C ASP A 302 9.37 4.42 -1.09
N ARG A 303 9.42 3.08 -1.18
CA ARG A 303 9.63 2.38 -2.45
C ARG A 303 8.48 2.57 -3.43
N GLY A 304 7.24 2.64 -2.96
CA GLY A 304 6.07 2.89 -3.80
C GLY A 304 6.10 4.28 -4.44
N VAL A 305 6.39 5.31 -3.64
CA VAL A 305 6.55 6.69 -4.13
C VAL A 305 7.77 6.81 -5.05
N ASN A 306 8.89 6.16 -4.70
CA ASN A 306 10.06 6.12 -5.58
C ASN A 306 9.76 5.42 -6.91
N ALA A 307 8.93 4.37 -6.95
CA ALA A 307 8.52 3.72 -8.19
C ALA A 307 7.69 4.65 -9.09
N PHE A 308 6.83 5.50 -8.50
CA PHE A 308 6.09 6.51 -9.25
C PHE A 308 7.04 7.55 -9.86
N LEU A 309 7.90 8.15 -9.03
CA LEU A 309 8.92 9.12 -9.45
C LEU A 309 9.85 8.55 -10.52
N PHE A 310 10.27 7.29 -10.36
CA PHE A 310 11.11 6.62 -11.32
C PHE A 310 10.39 6.48 -12.67
N THR A 311 9.11 6.11 -12.65
CA THR A 311 8.33 5.95 -13.89
C THR A 311 8.08 7.29 -14.58
N GLU A 312 7.81 8.37 -13.83
CA GLU A 312 7.75 9.73 -14.39
C GLU A 312 9.10 10.15 -14.99
N GLY A 313 10.21 9.86 -14.31
CA GLY A 313 11.55 10.15 -14.82
C GLY A 313 11.87 9.41 -16.11
N ILE A 314 11.43 8.15 -16.24
CA ILE A 314 11.53 7.37 -17.48
C ILE A 314 10.66 7.99 -18.58
N LEU A 315 9.43 8.41 -18.27
CA LEU A 315 8.59 9.15 -19.22
C LEU A 315 9.30 10.40 -19.73
N ASP A 316 9.93 11.17 -18.85
CA ASP A 316 10.69 12.35 -19.22
C ASP A 316 11.89 12.01 -20.11
N ALA A 317 12.61 10.92 -19.81
CA ALA A 317 13.73 10.45 -20.63
C ALA A 317 13.30 9.96 -22.02
N LEU A 318 12.10 9.40 -22.16
CA LEU A 318 11.52 9.04 -23.46
C LEU A 318 11.18 10.28 -24.31
N LYS A 319 10.84 11.40 -23.66
CA LYS A 319 10.55 12.67 -24.34
C LYS A 319 11.81 13.50 -24.61
N ASN A 320 12.79 13.43 -23.72
CA ASN A 320 13.99 14.24 -23.74
C ASN A 320 15.21 13.39 -23.35
N SER A 321 16.12 13.18 -24.30
CA SER A 321 17.34 12.39 -24.13
C SER A 321 18.31 12.93 -23.08
N ASP A 322 18.24 14.23 -22.72
CA ASP A 322 19.15 14.87 -21.76
C ASP A 322 18.76 14.61 -20.29
N SER A 323 17.68 13.86 -20.05
CA SER A 323 17.29 13.45 -18.70
C SER A 323 18.36 12.56 -18.05
N ARG A 324 18.60 12.75 -16.74
CA ARG A 324 19.46 11.83 -15.97
C ARG A 324 18.91 10.40 -15.93
N TYR A 325 17.61 10.22 -16.17
CA TYR A 325 16.97 8.92 -16.27
C TYR A 325 17.32 8.19 -17.58
N SER A 326 17.86 8.87 -18.59
CA SER A 326 18.28 8.26 -19.86
C SER A 326 19.34 7.17 -19.67
N TRP A 327 20.12 7.22 -18.58
CA TRP A 327 21.07 6.16 -18.24
C TRP A 327 20.42 4.77 -18.10
N PHE A 328 19.14 4.71 -17.70
CA PHE A 328 18.38 3.47 -17.60
C PHE A 328 17.84 2.98 -18.95
N LEU A 329 17.80 3.85 -19.97
CA LEU A 329 17.29 3.53 -21.31
C LEU A 329 18.40 3.27 -22.35
N GLN A 330 19.64 3.69 -22.04
CA GLN A 330 20.82 3.62 -22.93
C GLN A 330 21.71 2.41 -22.65
#